data_AF-A0A2P7TXW0-F1
#
_entry.id   AF-A0A2P7TXW0-F1
#
_cell.length_a   1.000
_cell.length_b   1.000
_cell.length_c   1.000
_cell.angle_alpha   90.00
_cell.angle_beta   90.00
_cell.angle_gamma   90.00
#
_symmetry.space_group_name_H-M   'P 1'
#
loop_
_entity.id
_entity.type
_entity.pdbx_description
1 polymer ?
#
loop_
_entity_poly.entity_id
_entity_poly.type
_entity_poly.pdbx_seq_one_letter_code
_entity_poly.pdbx_strand_id
1 'polypeptide(L)'
;MKTITPSLKKQERLKNHQRGMTLVEVLISMFVLAVGILALLSVQLRAVSSVREGETQTIVSQITQNLIEGMLVNPLLSAETDSSGIETGRTLKSYQHYLTSNSKKITGVYKNNQEMTKQELASAQITSFTNALSSALPDAHQVHFAICQDNSGNSPTYKNSFDAKCSGSGDTIVKVLWLIDAEEKQNNKDLTSSGNFIVYTHQSRVTE
;
A
#
# COMPACT_ATOMS: atom_id res chain seq x y z
N MET A 1 104.57 1.44 5.21
CA MET A 1 104.33 0.19 4.47
C MET A 1 102.96 -0.37 4.83
N LYS A 2 101.96 -0.20 3.95
CA LYS A 2 100.92 -1.18 3.61
C LYS A 2 99.96 -0.57 2.59
N THR A 3 100.11 -1.05 1.36
CA THR A 3 99.18 -0.94 0.24
C THR A 3 97.91 -1.73 0.53
N ILE A 4 96.73 -1.15 0.32
CA ILE A 4 95.47 -1.89 0.10
C ILE A 4 94.62 -1.14 -0.92
N THR A 5 94.47 -1.75 -2.10
CA THR A 5 93.50 -1.44 -3.17
C THR A 5 92.18 -2.23 -2.96
N PRO A 6 91.10 -2.01 -3.73
CA PRO A 6 89.78 -1.59 -3.23
C PRO A 6 88.75 -2.73 -3.15
N SER A 7 87.61 -2.49 -2.48
CA SER A 7 86.44 -3.39 -2.52
C SER A 7 85.22 -2.65 -3.08
N LEU A 8 84.84 -3.04 -4.30
CA LEU A 8 83.61 -2.66 -4.99
C LEU A 8 82.39 -3.18 -4.21
N LYS A 9 81.68 -2.28 -3.52
CA LYS A 9 80.30 -2.56 -3.09
C LYS A 9 79.38 -2.44 -4.32
N LYS A 10 79.01 -3.60 -4.86
CA LYS A 10 77.96 -3.79 -5.86
C LYS A 10 76.66 -3.16 -5.33
N GLN A 11 76.26 -2.01 -5.89
CA GLN A 11 74.94 -1.44 -5.63
C GLN A 11 73.88 -2.37 -6.23
N GLU A 12 73.23 -3.16 -5.38
CA GLU A 12 71.98 -3.82 -5.75
C GLU A 12 70.90 -2.75 -5.89
N ARG A 13 70.70 -2.32 -7.13
CA ARG A 13 69.63 -1.41 -7.53
C ARG A 13 68.32 -2.20 -7.48
N LEU A 14 67.54 -2.02 -6.41
CA LEU A 14 66.15 -2.48 -6.32
C LEU A 14 65.39 -1.98 -7.55
N LYS A 15 65.11 -2.91 -8.46
CA LYS A 15 64.43 -2.65 -9.73
C LYS A 15 62.92 -2.56 -9.44
N ASN A 16 62.46 -1.40 -8.98
CA ASN A 16 61.03 -1.14 -8.86
C ASN A 16 60.40 -1.16 -10.25
N HIS A 17 59.64 -2.22 -10.53
CA HIS A 17 58.85 -2.35 -11.75
C HIS A 17 57.65 -1.40 -11.61
N GLN A 18 57.82 -0.14 -11.98
CA GLN A 18 56.68 0.77 -12.16
C GLN A 18 55.82 0.21 -13.31
N ARG A 19 54.75 -0.51 -12.95
CA ARG A 19 53.70 -0.88 -13.88
C ARG A 19 52.92 0.40 -14.20
N GLY A 20 53.16 0.95 -15.39
CA GLY A 20 52.35 2.05 -15.92
C GLY A 20 50.92 1.56 -16.17
N MET A 21 49.94 2.43 -15.88
CA MET A 21 48.52 2.16 -16.14
C MET A 21 48.32 1.92 -17.64
N THR A 22 47.91 0.71 -18.01
CA THR A 22 47.74 0.37 -19.43
C THR A 22 46.38 0.86 -19.93
N LEU A 23 46.30 1.32 -21.18
CA LEU A 23 45.05 1.83 -21.77
C LEU A 23 43.94 0.76 -21.75
N VAL A 24 44.33 -0.51 -21.90
CA VAL A 24 43.44 -1.67 -21.83
C VAL A 24 42.84 -1.84 -20.42
N GLU A 25 43.62 -1.63 -19.37
CA GLU A 25 43.16 -1.73 -17.98
C GLU A 25 42.13 -0.64 -17.66
N VAL A 26 42.31 0.58 -18.19
CA VAL A 26 41.34 1.66 -18.06
C VAL A 26 40.06 1.35 -18.83
N LEU A 27 40.16 0.83 -20.05
CA LEU A 27 39.01 0.43 -20.86
C LEU A 27 38.18 -0.67 -20.18
N ILE A 28 38.84 -1.70 -19.64
CA ILE A 28 38.17 -2.77 -18.90
C ILE A 28 37.52 -2.20 -17.63
N SER A 29 38.22 -1.31 -16.92
CA SER A 29 37.67 -0.68 -15.70
C SER A 29 36.43 0.15 -16.00
N MET A 30 36.43 0.93 -17.08
CA MET A 30 35.25 1.71 -17.51
C MET A 30 34.09 0.80 -17.93
N PHE A 31 34.37 -0.33 -18.59
CA PHE A 31 33.36 -1.31 -18.96
C PHE A 31 32.71 -1.95 -17.72
N VAL A 32 33.53 -2.42 -16.77
CA VAL A 32 33.04 -3.01 -15.51
C VAL A 32 32.26 -1.98 -14.69
N LEU A 33 32.73 -0.73 -14.65
CA LEU A 33 32.03 0.37 -13.97
C LEU A 33 30.67 0.66 -14.62
N ALA A 34 30.62 0.75 -15.95
CA ALA A 34 29.37 0.99 -16.67
C ALA A 34 28.34 -0.12 -16.42
N VAL A 35 28.77 -1.40 -16.48
CA VAL A 35 27.90 -2.55 -16.15
C VAL A 35 27.44 -2.49 -14.70
N GLY A 36 28.33 -2.11 -13.77
CA GLY A 36 27.99 -1.94 -12.36
C GLY A 36 26.93 -0.86 -12.11
N ILE A 37 27.03 0.29 -12.80
CA ILE A 37 26.05 1.38 -12.69
C ILE A 37 24.69 0.96 -13.26
N LEU A 38 24.66 0.29 -14.41
CA LEU A 38 23.41 -0.22 -15.00
C LEU A 38 22.72 -1.23 -14.07
N ALA A 39 23.48 -2.11 -13.43
CA ALA A 39 22.97 -3.04 -12.44
C ALA A 39 22.39 -2.30 -11.21
N LEU A 40 23.09 -1.30 -10.70
CA LEU A 40 22.64 -0.51 -9.55
C LEU A 40 21.34 0.26 -9.86
N LEU A 41 21.26 0.92 -11.02
CA LEU A 41 20.05 1.63 -11.46
C LEU A 41 18.84 0.70 -11.56
N SER A 42 19.04 -0.51 -12.07
CA SER A 42 17.98 -1.52 -12.18
C SER A 42 17.41 -1.90 -10.80
N VAL A 43 18.26 -2.03 -9.79
CA VAL A 43 17.84 -2.34 -8.41
C VAL A 43 17.10 -1.16 -7.78
N GLN A 44 17.61 0.07 -7.97
CA GLN A 44 16.98 1.28 -7.46
C GLN A 44 15.57 1.47 -8.02
N LEU A 45 15.37 1.23 -9.33
CA LEU A 45 14.05 1.31 -9.95
C LEU A 45 13.05 0.33 -9.32
N ARG A 46 13.48 -0.91 -9.01
CA ARG A 46 12.63 -1.90 -8.32
C ARG A 46 12.35 -1.52 -6.86
N ALA A 47 13.32 -0.96 -6.16
CA ALA A 47 13.13 -0.53 -4.78
C ALA A 47 12.12 0.63 -4.70
N VAL A 48 12.19 1.59 -5.63
CA VAL A 48 11.24 2.71 -5.70
C VAL A 48 9.81 2.22 -5.93
N SER A 49 9.59 1.22 -6.79
CA SER A 49 8.24 0.69 -7.02
C SER A 49 7.67 0.01 -5.77
N SER A 50 8.50 -0.76 -5.05
CA SER A 50 8.08 -1.45 -3.82
C SER A 50 7.77 -0.48 -2.68
N VAL A 51 8.55 0.59 -2.53
CA VAL A 51 8.29 1.64 -1.53
C VAL A 51 6.96 2.35 -1.82
N ARG A 52 6.74 2.72 -3.08
CA ARG A 52 5.49 3.41 -3.49
C ARG A 52 4.25 2.54 -3.24
N GLU A 53 4.34 1.24 -3.49
CA GLU A 53 3.25 0.30 -3.20
C GLU A 53 2.95 0.23 -1.69
N GLY A 54 4.00 0.14 -0.86
CA GLY A 54 3.87 0.15 0.60
C GLY A 54 3.34 1.46 1.18
N GLU A 55 3.74 2.60 0.61
CA GLU A 55 3.21 3.91 0.95
C GLU A 55 1.71 4.00 0.64
N THR A 56 1.31 3.54 -0.55
CA THR A 56 -0.09 3.54 -0.99
C THR A 56 -0.97 2.73 -0.05
N GLN A 57 -0.53 1.52 0.32
CA GLN A 57 -1.21 0.67 1.29
C GLN A 57 -1.36 1.35 2.65
N THR A 58 -0.29 2.03 3.10
CA THR A 58 -0.28 2.74 4.39
C THR A 58 -1.25 3.92 4.39
N ILE A 59 -1.30 4.71 3.32
CA ILE A 59 -2.21 5.85 3.18
C ILE A 59 -3.67 5.38 3.16
N VAL A 60 -3.99 4.33 2.39
CA VAL A 60 -5.34 3.75 2.36
C VAL A 60 -5.75 3.27 3.75
N SER A 61 -4.84 2.61 4.47
CA SER A 61 -5.08 2.17 5.85
C SER A 61 -5.41 3.33 6.79
N GLN A 62 -4.71 4.46 6.69
CA GLN A 62 -4.97 5.64 7.53
C GLN A 62 -6.32 6.28 7.19
N ILE A 63 -6.64 6.40 5.90
CA ILE A 63 -7.92 6.94 5.45
C ILE A 63 -9.08 6.05 5.92
N THR A 64 -8.93 4.73 5.82
CA THR A 64 -9.89 3.75 6.34
C THR A 64 -10.02 3.84 7.86
N GLN A 65 -8.92 3.97 8.60
CA GLN A 65 -8.95 4.11 10.04
C GLN A 65 -9.70 5.39 10.47
N ASN A 66 -9.46 6.52 9.80
CA ASN A 66 -10.19 7.77 10.07
C ASN A 66 -11.71 7.60 9.87
N LEU A 67 -12.12 6.84 8.84
CA LEU A 67 -13.54 6.51 8.67
C LEU A 67 -14.04 5.64 9.81
N ILE A 68 -13.31 4.59 10.20
CA ILE A 68 -13.69 3.68 11.28
C ILE A 68 -13.85 4.45 12.60
N GLU A 69 -12.94 5.36 12.93
CA GLU A 69 -13.07 6.23 14.11
C GLU A 69 -14.33 7.09 14.03
N GLY A 70 -14.64 7.63 12.84
CA GLY A 70 -15.89 8.33 12.58
C GLY A 70 -17.14 7.47 12.73
N MET A 71 -17.06 6.17 12.41
CA MET A 71 -18.15 5.21 12.61
C MET A 71 -18.37 4.93 14.09
N LEU A 72 -17.29 4.68 14.85
CA LEU A 72 -17.35 4.33 16.28
C LEU A 72 -18.03 5.40 17.14
N VAL A 73 -17.99 6.68 16.73
CA VAL A 73 -18.68 7.78 17.43
C VAL A 73 -20.16 7.93 17.04
N ASN A 74 -20.61 7.27 15.97
CA ASN A 74 -21.99 7.32 15.48
C ASN A 74 -22.59 5.91 15.29
N PRO A 75 -22.66 5.06 16.34
CA PRO A 75 -23.34 3.77 16.24
C PRO A 75 -24.86 3.95 16.33
N LEU A 76 -25.63 3.05 15.73
CA LEU A 76 -27.02 2.80 16.13
C LEU A 76 -27.00 1.94 17.39
N LEU A 77 -27.77 2.34 18.39
CA LEU A 77 -27.86 1.64 19.66
C LEU A 77 -29.19 0.91 19.74
N SER A 78 -29.14 -0.35 20.12
CA SER A 78 -30.32 -1.15 20.43
C SER A 78 -30.09 -1.92 21.73
N ALA A 79 -31.14 -2.20 22.47
CA ALA A 79 -31.01 -3.06 23.64
C ALA A 79 -30.64 -4.49 23.21
N GLU A 80 -29.72 -5.10 23.95
CA GLU A 80 -29.44 -6.52 23.82
C GLU A 80 -30.56 -7.30 24.50
N THR A 81 -31.08 -8.29 23.79
CA THR A 81 -32.19 -9.12 24.25
C THR A 81 -31.74 -10.56 24.33
N ASP A 82 -32.11 -11.26 25.40
CA ASP A 82 -31.85 -12.70 25.52
C ASP A 82 -32.72 -13.53 24.56
N SER A 83 -32.51 -14.84 24.54
CA SER A 83 -33.31 -15.76 23.72
C SER A 83 -34.81 -15.78 24.06
N SER A 84 -35.21 -15.17 25.17
CA SER A 84 -36.59 -15.10 25.67
C SER A 84 -37.25 -13.73 25.42
N GLY A 85 -36.56 -12.78 24.77
CA GLY A 85 -37.12 -11.47 24.50
C GLY A 85 -36.94 -10.45 25.65
N ILE A 86 -36.14 -10.77 26.67
CA ILE A 86 -35.91 -9.90 27.82
C ILE A 86 -34.60 -9.11 27.64
N GLU A 87 -34.65 -7.80 27.90
CA GLU A 87 -33.48 -6.94 27.82
C GLU A 87 -32.44 -7.34 28.88
N THR A 88 -31.21 -7.58 28.46
CA THR A 88 -30.11 -8.01 29.33
C THR A 88 -29.43 -6.83 30.04
N GLY A 89 -29.87 -5.60 29.77
CA GLY A 89 -29.25 -4.36 30.24
C GLY A 89 -27.98 -3.95 29.46
N ARG A 90 -27.59 -4.73 28.44
CA ARG A 90 -26.47 -4.42 27.54
C ARG A 90 -26.96 -3.69 26.30
N THR A 91 -26.10 -2.90 25.68
CA THR A 91 -26.42 -2.16 24.45
C THR A 91 -25.62 -2.72 23.28
N LEU A 92 -26.34 -3.14 22.24
CA LEU A 92 -25.75 -3.52 20.96
C LEU A 92 -25.53 -2.27 20.11
N LYS A 93 -24.35 -2.22 19.49
CA LYS A 93 -23.96 -1.20 18.53
C LYS A 93 -24.05 -1.75 17.12
N SER A 94 -24.52 -0.93 16.21
CA SER A 94 -24.76 -1.31 14.82
C SER A 94 -24.44 -0.17 13.86
N TYR A 95 -23.77 -0.49 12.75
CA TYR A 95 -23.36 0.48 11.74
C TYR A 95 -24.18 0.37 10.45
N GLN A 96 -25.44 -0.08 10.55
CA GLN A 96 -26.31 -0.34 9.40
C GLN A 96 -26.44 0.85 8.43
N HIS A 97 -26.40 2.08 8.95
CA HIS A 97 -26.49 3.30 8.16
C HIS A 97 -25.19 3.70 7.44
N TYR A 98 -24.08 3.01 7.70
CA TYR A 98 -22.86 3.10 6.90
C TYR A 98 -22.79 2.04 5.81
N LEU A 99 -23.64 1.02 5.84
CA LEU A 99 -23.52 -0.10 4.93
C LEU A 99 -23.73 0.36 3.48
N THR A 100 -22.79 -0.03 2.63
CA THR A 100 -22.83 0.22 1.20
C THR A 100 -22.37 -1.01 0.44
N SER A 101 -23.10 -1.33 -0.64
CA SER A 101 -22.83 -2.47 -1.51
C SER A 101 -21.77 -2.18 -2.57
N ASN A 102 -21.48 -0.92 -2.87
CA ASN A 102 -20.43 -0.51 -3.81
C ASN A 102 -20.07 0.99 -3.64
N SER A 103 -19.05 1.43 -4.37
CA SER A 103 -18.64 2.84 -4.43
C SER A 103 -19.61 3.74 -5.20
N LYS A 104 -20.94 3.48 -5.14
CA LYS A 104 -21.93 4.42 -5.68
C LYS A 104 -21.65 5.80 -5.09
N LYS A 105 -21.80 6.83 -5.91
CA LYS A 105 -21.55 8.22 -5.52
C LYS A 105 -22.51 8.63 -4.40
N ILE A 106 -22.13 8.36 -3.16
CA ILE A 106 -22.82 8.83 -1.97
C ILE A 106 -22.49 10.32 -1.86
N THR A 107 -23.52 11.15 -1.86
CA THR A 107 -23.39 12.60 -1.75
C THR A 107 -23.94 13.02 -0.40
N GLY A 108 -23.05 13.27 0.55
CA GLY A 108 -23.34 13.85 1.86
C GLY A 108 -22.41 15.03 2.11
N VAL A 109 -22.92 16.03 2.85
CA VAL A 109 -22.16 17.23 3.21
C VAL A 109 -22.36 17.48 4.70
N TYR A 110 -21.30 17.88 5.39
CA TYR A 110 -21.42 18.35 6.77
C TYR A 110 -22.24 19.64 6.80
N LYS A 111 -23.32 19.63 7.59
CA LYS A 111 -24.14 20.84 7.76
C LYS A 111 -23.46 21.77 8.75
N ASN A 112 -23.37 23.06 8.41
CA ASN A 112 -22.83 24.08 9.30
C ASN A 112 -23.92 24.55 10.26
N ASN A 113 -23.67 24.46 11.56
CA ASN A 113 -24.55 24.96 12.63
C ASN A 113 -25.99 24.40 12.58
N GLN A 114 -26.16 23.17 12.07
CA GLN A 114 -27.44 22.47 12.06
C GLN A 114 -27.23 21.05 12.56
N GLU A 115 -28.24 20.52 13.25
CA GLU A 115 -28.26 19.12 13.63
C GLU A 115 -28.28 18.22 12.39
N MET A 116 -27.52 17.13 12.45
CA MET A 116 -27.49 16.09 11.43
C MET A 116 -28.07 14.81 12.01
N THR A 117 -28.91 14.14 11.22
CA THR A 117 -29.29 12.76 11.55
C THR A 117 -28.08 11.84 11.45
N LYS A 118 -28.13 10.68 12.12
CA LYS A 118 -27.04 9.68 12.06
C LYS A 118 -26.73 9.27 10.62
N GLN A 119 -27.76 9.15 9.78
CA GLN A 119 -27.67 8.82 8.35
C GLN A 119 -27.00 9.93 7.55
N GLU A 120 -27.33 11.20 7.82
CA GLU A 120 -26.68 12.34 7.16
C GLU A 120 -25.21 12.45 7.55
N LEU A 121 -24.89 12.25 8.83
CA LEU A 121 -23.51 12.26 9.31
C LEU A 121 -22.69 11.13 8.66
N ALA A 122 -23.23 9.91 8.63
CA ALA A 122 -22.59 8.79 7.95
C ALA A 122 -22.37 9.06 6.46
N SER A 123 -23.37 9.61 5.77
CA SER A 123 -23.25 9.97 4.35
C SER A 123 -22.13 11.00 4.12
N ALA A 124 -22.03 12.03 4.97
CA ALA A 124 -20.97 13.03 4.89
C ALA A 124 -19.57 12.44 5.17
N GLN A 125 -19.45 11.55 6.16
CA GLN A 125 -18.20 10.85 6.45
C GLN A 125 -17.78 9.93 5.30
N ILE A 126 -18.72 9.18 4.70
CA ILE A 126 -18.44 8.33 3.53
C ILE A 126 -18.04 9.17 2.32
N THR A 127 -18.68 10.33 2.10
CA THR A 127 -18.25 11.27 1.04
C THR A 127 -16.84 11.79 1.29
N SER A 128 -16.51 12.19 2.53
CA SER A 128 -15.16 12.61 2.90
C SER A 128 -14.13 11.50 2.68
N PHE A 129 -14.45 10.26 3.07
CA PHE A 129 -13.64 9.08 2.84
C PHE A 129 -13.40 8.83 1.34
N THR A 130 -14.46 8.91 0.54
CA THR A 130 -14.38 8.75 -0.93
C THR A 130 -13.45 9.80 -1.54
N ASN A 131 -13.61 11.07 -1.15
CA ASN A 131 -12.78 12.17 -1.64
C ASN A 131 -11.31 12.01 -1.22
N ALA A 132 -11.06 11.56 0.02
CA ALA A 132 -9.71 11.30 0.51
C ALA A 132 -9.04 10.17 -0.27
N LEU A 133 -9.75 9.06 -0.54
CA LEU A 133 -9.23 7.97 -1.36
C LEU A 133 -8.92 8.42 -2.79
N SER A 134 -9.83 9.15 -3.44
CA SER A 134 -9.60 9.65 -4.80
C SER A 134 -8.44 10.65 -4.88
N SER A 135 -8.20 11.42 -3.81
CA SER A 135 -7.08 12.38 -3.77
C SER A 135 -5.75 11.70 -3.47
N ALA A 136 -5.76 10.65 -2.65
CA ALA A 136 -4.56 9.90 -2.26
C ALA A 136 -4.07 8.93 -3.34
N LEU A 137 -4.95 8.53 -4.26
CA LEU A 137 -4.66 7.54 -5.30
C LEU A 137 -4.77 8.15 -6.71
N PRO A 138 -3.95 9.16 -7.07
CA PRO A 138 -4.05 9.83 -8.37
C PRO A 138 -3.71 8.90 -9.55
N ASP A 139 -2.89 7.87 -9.32
CA ASP A 139 -2.50 6.89 -10.35
C ASP A 139 -3.46 5.70 -10.45
N ALA A 140 -4.44 5.60 -9.54
CA ALA A 140 -5.45 4.56 -9.63
C ALA A 140 -6.43 4.90 -10.74
N HIS A 141 -6.59 3.99 -11.69
CA HIS A 141 -7.58 4.13 -12.75
C HIS A 141 -9.01 4.18 -12.18
N GLN A 142 -9.30 3.31 -11.23
CA GLN A 142 -10.58 3.25 -10.51
C GLN A 142 -10.35 2.84 -9.06
N VAL A 143 -11.13 3.45 -8.16
CA VAL A 143 -11.19 3.10 -6.73
C VAL A 143 -12.61 2.66 -6.39
N HIS A 144 -12.72 1.50 -5.76
CA HIS A 144 -13.95 0.91 -5.28
C HIS A 144 -13.87 0.66 -3.78
N PHE A 145 -15.01 0.76 -3.11
CA PHE A 145 -15.12 0.38 -1.71
C PHE A 145 -16.50 -0.17 -1.41
N ALA A 146 -16.58 -0.91 -0.32
CA ALA A 146 -17.83 -1.34 0.30
C ALA A 146 -17.66 -1.30 1.81
N ILE A 147 -18.75 -0.99 2.51
CA ILE A 147 -18.85 -1.12 3.96
C ILE A 147 -19.96 -2.14 4.17
N CYS A 148 -19.59 -3.32 4.64
CA CYS A 148 -20.52 -4.44 4.66
C CYS A 148 -20.26 -5.36 5.84
N GLN A 149 -21.24 -6.19 6.16
CA GLN A 149 -21.05 -7.24 7.16
C GLN A 149 -20.40 -8.46 6.51
N ASP A 150 -19.32 -8.94 7.11
CA ASP A 150 -18.61 -10.11 6.63
C ASP A 150 -17.94 -10.91 7.75
N ASN A 151 -18.06 -12.23 7.64
CA ASN A 151 -17.43 -13.22 8.51
C ASN A 151 -16.56 -14.22 7.71
N SER A 152 -16.51 -14.10 6.38
CA SER A 152 -15.80 -15.02 5.51
C SER A 152 -14.32 -14.68 5.34
N GLY A 153 -13.95 -13.41 5.56
CA GLY A 153 -12.57 -12.93 5.43
C GLY A 153 -12.06 -12.82 4.00
N ASN A 154 -12.94 -13.02 3.01
CA ASN A 154 -12.59 -12.97 1.60
C ASN A 154 -12.29 -11.53 1.15
N SER A 155 -11.13 -11.33 0.52
CA SER A 155 -10.77 -10.04 -0.08
C SER A 155 -11.72 -9.65 -1.23
N PRO A 156 -11.97 -8.35 -1.45
CA PRO A 156 -12.75 -7.90 -2.60
C PRO A 156 -12.06 -8.28 -3.91
N THR A 157 -12.83 -8.48 -4.97
CA THR A 157 -12.31 -8.88 -6.28
C THR A 157 -12.84 -8.00 -7.40
N TYR A 158 -12.08 -7.91 -8.49
CA TYR A 158 -12.48 -7.25 -9.72
C TYR A 158 -12.22 -8.21 -10.88
N LYS A 159 -13.26 -8.51 -11.66
CA LYS A 159 -13.15 -9.31 -12.90
C LYS A 159 -13.77 -8.61 -14.11
N ASN A 160 -14.83 -7.84 -13.87
CA ASN A 160 -15.56 -6.99 -14.82
C ASN A 160 -16.36 -5.93 -14.06
N SER A 161 -16.82 -6.32 -12.87
CA SER A 161 -17.39 -5.43 -11.86
C SER A 161 -16.69 -5.66 -10.53
N PHE A 162 -16.79 -4.65 -9.65
CA PHE A 162 -16.40 -4.77 -8.26
C PHE A 162 -17.32 -5.75 -7.52
N ASP A 163 -16.72 -6.72 -6.84
CA ASP A 163 -17.39 -7.64 -5.93
C ASP A 163 -16.71 -7.58 -4.56
N ALA A 164 -17.43 -7.05 -3.57
CA ALA A 164 -16.92 -6.87 -2.22
C ALA A 164 -16.77 -8.18 -1.41
N LYS A 165 -17.32 -9.30 -1.91
CA LYS A 165 -17.26 -10.61 -1.22
C LYS A 165 -17.74 -10.55 0.23
N CYS A 166 -18.84 -9.86 0.47
CA CYS A 166 -19.45 -9.77 1.80
C CYS A 166 -20.42 -10.93 2.02
N SER A 167 -20.37 -11.59 3.18
CA SER A 167 -21.33 -12.64 3.52
C SER A 167 -22.71 -12.10 3.93
N GLY A 168 -22.81 -10.82 4.27
CA GLY A 168 -24.05 -10.20 4.76
C GLY A 168 -24.32 -10.47 6.25
N SER A 169 -23.36 -11.06 6.96
CA SER A 169 -23.46 -11.35 8.39
C SER A 169 -22.10 -11.22 9.07
N GLY A 170 -22.10 -11.04 10.38
CA GLY A 170 -20.88 -10.82 11.17
C GLY A 170 -20.53 -9.34 11.33
N ASP A 171 -19.23 -9.07 11.45
CA ASP A 171 -18.73 -7.76 11.82
C ASP A 171 -18.75 -6.80 10.63
N THR A 172 -18.85 -5.50 10.92
CA THR A 172 -18.78 -4.48 9.88
C THR A 172 -17.33 -4.33 9.42
N ILE A 173 -17.09 -4.48 8.12
CA ILE A 173 -15.77 -4.41 7.50
C ILE A 173 -15.80 -3.34 6.40
N VAL A 174 -14.78 -2.49 6.39
CA VAL A 174 -14.50 -1.55 5.30
C VAL A 174 -13.54 -2.24 4.34
N LYS A 175 -13.99 -2.46 3.11
CA LYS A 175 -13.20 -3.08 2.03
C LYS A 175 -12.94 -2.05 0.96
N VAL A 176 -11.69 -1.88 0.56
CA VAL A 176 -11.23 -0.97 -0.49
C VAL A 176 -10.49 -1.78 -1.54
N LEU A 177 -10.71 -1.44 -2.80
CA LEU A 177 -10.04 -2.03 -3.95
C LEU A 177 -9.68 -0.91 -4.92
N TRP A 178 -8.46 -0.91 -5.44
CA TRP A 178 -8.06 0.03 -6.49
C TRP A 178 -7.30 -0.68 -7.59
N LEU A 179 -7.44 -0.13 -8.80
CA LEU A 179 -6.87 -0.67 -10.02
C LEU A 179 -5.75 0.24 -10.49
N ILE A 180 -4.58 -0.34 -10.77
CA ILE A 180 -3.46 0.35 -11.41
C ILE A 180 -3.20 -0.32 -12.77
N ASP A 181 -2.94 0.46 -13.81
CA ASP A 181 -2.60 -0.06 -15.13
C ASP A 181 -1.35 -0.95 -15.06
N ALA A 182 -1.46 -2.16 -15.60
CA ALA A 182 -0.34 -3.06 -15.75
C ALA A 182 0.46 -2.64 -16.98
N GLU A 183 1.70 -2.20 -16.78
CA GLU A 183 2.59 -1.80 -17.87
C GLU A 183 2.94 -2.97 -18.82
N GLU A 184 2.82 -4.21 -18.36
CA GLU A 184 2.95 -5.44 -19.18
C GLU A 184 1.90 -6.48 -18.78
N LYS A 185 1.57 -7.42 -19.69
CA LYS A 185 0.76 -8.60 -19.36
C LYS A 185 1.50 -9.45 -18.32
N GLN A 186 1.19 -9.22 -17.05
CA GLN A 186 1.82 -9.94 -15.95
C GLN A 186 1.35 -11.41 -15.94
N ASN A 187 2.27 -12.33 -16.25
CA ASN A 187 2.13 -13.78 -16.01
C ASN A 187 2.53 -14.15 -14.56
N ASN A 188 2.66 -13.16 -13.68
CA ASN A 188 3.17 -13.35 -12.33
C ASN A 188 2.08 -13.92 -11.42
N LYS A 189 2.32 -15.06 -10.80
CA LYS A 189 1.32 -15.81 -10.00
C LYS A 189 0.94 -15.13 -8.68
N ASP A 190 1.73 -14.15 -8.23
CA ASP A 190 1.56 -13.51 -6.92
C ASP A 190 0.67 -12.27 -6.93
N LEU A 191 0.30 -11.75 -8.10
CA LEU A 191 -0.54 -10.55 -8.22
C LEU A 191 -1.92 -10.91 -8.78
N THR A 192 -2.97 -10.45 -8.13
CA THR A 192 -4.33 -10.55 -8.67
C THR A 192 -4.48 -9.55 -9.81
N SER A 193 -4.57 -10.05 -11.04
CA SER A 193 -4.78 -9.23 -12.24
C SER A 193 -6.19 -9.39 -12.79
N SER A 194 -6.72 -8.31 -13.37
CA SER A 194 -8.00 -8.31 -14.08
C SER A 194 -7.85 -7.57 -15.39
N GLY A 195 -7.76 -8.32 -16.49
CA GLY A 195 -7.46 -7.76 -17.80
C GLY A 195 -6.09 -7.08 -17.80
N ASN A 196 -6.07 -5.77 -18.02
CA ASN A 196 -4.86 -4.95 -18.03
C ASN A 196 -4.58 -4.26 -16.68
N PHE A 197 -5.28 -4.59 -15.60
CA PHE A 197 -5.09 -3.95 -14.31
C PHE A 197 -4.49 -4.88 -13.27
N ILE A 198 -3.60 -4.35 -12.44
CA ILE A 198 -3.21 -4.94 -11.16
C ILE A 198 -4.25 -4.52 -10.12
N VAL A 199 -4.80 -5.51 -9.41
CA VAL A 199 -5.83 -5.32 -8.38
C VAL A 199 -5.17 -5.28 -7.02
N TYR A 200 -5.27 -4.15 -6.34
CA TYR A 200 -4.87 -4.00 -4.95
C TYR A 200 -6.10 -3.98 -4.05
N THR A 201 -5.97 -4.52 -2.84
CA THR A 201 -7.05 -4.59 -1.87
C THR A 201 -6.58 -4.19 -0.49
N HIS A 202 -7.48 -3.59 0.28
CA HIS A 202 -7.30 -3.31 1.70
C HIS A 202 -8.62 -3.64 2.41
N GLN A 203 -8.53 -4.23 3.60
CA GLN A 203 -9.70 -4.51 4.42
C GLN A 203 -9.40 -4.27 5.89
N SER A 204 -10.32 -3.59 6.57
CA SER A 204 -10.23 -3.30 8.00
C SER A 204 -11.56 -3.54 8.67
N ARG A 205 -11.51 -4.23 9.82
CA ARG A 205 -12.69 -4.53 10.64
C ARG A 205 -12.96 -3.34 11.56
N VAL A 206 -14.24 -2.97 11.68
CA VAL A 206 -14.70 -2.05 12.72
C VAL A 206 -14.70 -2.81 14.04
N THR A 207 -13.59 -2.74 14.77
CA THR A 207 -13.45 -3.36 16.09
C THR A 207 -13.90 -2.39 17.17
N GLU A 208 -14.71 -2.88 18.11
CA GLU A 208 -15.13 -2.13 19.31
C GLU A 208 -14.18 -2.27 20.47
#